data_AF-A0A935UJX4-F1
#
_entry.id   AF-A0A935UJX4-F1
#
_cell.length_a   1.000
_cell.length_b   1.000
_cell.length_c   1.000
_cell.angle_alpha   90.00
_cell.angle_beta   90.00
_cell.angle_gamma   90.00
#
_symmetry.space_group_name_H-M   'P 1'
#
loop_
_entity.id
_entity.type
_entity.pdbx_description
1 polymer ?
#
loop_
_entity_poly.entity_id
_entity_poly.type
_entity_poly.pdbx_seq_one_letter_code
_entity_poly.pdbx_strand_id
1 'polypeptide(L)'
;MNFNVKSVILLIAIICLRQQTGFSQADTAKLEKPISILNKKVFFNFPASAVVSPRVADIMAADPNENRETRIIMDNGKMRLVFFAQELFAYSGNSLFEDISAEIEPDFNFTRRILVNSDSLLTIISTPSIFDSTASAILVNTLLIKSPDNTVSRIDVYINPDAYTQKEEYVRLTENIFNTISKGTRRINLAPRVESQKIFGVADKFLFELPKDYYVTVDEKYDFGVFKITKYKKSLTDTTYTSITIYTGHHPSYFHKEYGYTEDKAVKTKGKFLQAPVDWLYFKDEPQNFFLKEQFIPADAIEKGLILHVAMLSNKKEVIEELSKIVESIKVVK
;
A
#
# COMPACT_ATOMS: atom_id res chain seq x y z
N MET A 1 -1.45 79.26 -13.01
CA MET A 1 -1.93 78.20 -13.92
C MET A 1 -2.06 76.92 -13.12
N ASN A 2 -3.30 76.53 -12.84
CA ASN A 2 -3.64 75.31 -12.12
C ASN A 2 -3.47 74.10 -13.05
N PHE A 3 -2.61 73.15 -12.70
CA PHE A 3 -2.66 71.81 -13.25
C PHE A 3 -2.84 70.78 -12.11
N ASN A 4 -4.10 70.36 -12.06
CA ASN A 4 -4.80 69.29 -11.37
C ASN A 4 -3.96 68.05 -10.96
N VAL A 5 -3.83 67.82 -9.65
CA VAL A 5 -3.17 66.65 -9.01
C VAL A 5 -4.10 65.41 -8.93
N LYS A 6 -5.20 65.37 -9.70
CA LYS A 6 -6.22 64.31 -9.57
C LYS A 6 -6.11 63.13 -10.55
N SER A 7 -5.12 63.08 -11.43
CA SER A 7 -5.08 62.06 -12.50
C SER A 7 -4.00 60.99 -12.36
N VAL A 8 -3.15 61.01 -11.33
CA VAL A 8 -2.09 59.99 -11.15
C VAL A 8 -2.42 58.93 -10.08
N ILE A 9 -3.45 59.16 -9.25
CA ILE A 9 -3.83 58.20 -8.20
C ILE A 9 -4.75 57.07 -8.72
N LEU A 10 -5.38 57.24 -9.88
CA LEU A 10 -6.36 56.25 -10.38
C LEU A 10 -5.75 55.09 -11.19
N LEU A 11 -4.49 55.18 -11.64
CA LEU A 11 -3.86 54.10 -12.41
C LEU A 11 -3.05 53.11 -11.57
N ILE A 12 -2.64 53.49 -10.35
CA ILE A 12 -1.91 52.59 -9.43
C ILE A 12 -2.89 51.73 -8.61
N ALA A 13 -4.11 52.21 -8.36
CA ALA A 13 -5.14 51.40 -7.68
C ALA A 13 -5.64 50.21 -8.53
N ILE A 14 -5.62 50.29 -9.85
CA ILE A 14 -6.09 49.21 -10.74
C ILE A 14 -5.02 48.13 -10.98
N ILE A 15 -3.74 48.44 -10.76
CA ILE A 15 -2.65 47.46 -10.84
C ILE A 15 -2.48 46.69 -9.52
N CYS A 16 -2.79 47.31 -8.37
CA CYS A 16 -2.83 46.58 -7.08
C CYS A 16 -4.08 45.71 -6.88
N LEU A 17 -5.15 45.89 -7.65
CA LEU A 17 -6.36 45.06 -7.61
C LEU A 17 -6.38 43.91 -8.64
N ARG A 18 -5.35 43.80 -9.49
CA ARG A 18 -5.20 42.68 -10.45
C ARG A 18 -4.17 41.62 -10.04
N GLN A 19 -3.59 41.72 -8.85
CA GLN A 19 -2.76 40.66 -8.26
C GLN A 19 -3.49 39.80 -7.20
N GLN A 20 -4.81 39.96 -7.06
CA GLN A 20 -5.63 39.06 -6.23
C GLN A 20 -6.36 37.97 -7.01
N THR A 21 -6.22 37.89 -8.33
CA THR A 21 -6.66 36.73 -9.11
C THR A 21 -5.57 35.67 -9.13
N GLY A 22 -5.40 35.04 -7.97
CA GLY A 22 -4.46 33.96 -7.75
C GLY A 22 -4.74 33.16 -6.49
N PHE A 23 -5.89 33.36 -5.83
CA PHE A 23 -6.41 32.36 -4.90
C PHE A 23 -7.07 31.28 -5.74
N SER A 24 -6.24 30.33 -6.18
CA SER A 24 -6.72 29.05 -6.71
C SER A 24 -7.45 28.34 -5.57
N GLN A 25 -8.76 28.52 -5.46
CA GLN A 25 -9.63 27.76 -4.56
C GLN A 25 -9.54 26.28 -4.90
N ALA A 26 -8.61 25.56 -4.25
CA ALA A 26 -8.33 24.16 -4.58
C ALA A 26 -9.61 23.30 -4.45
N ASP A 27 -10.50 23.68 -3.53
CA ASP A 27 -11.78 23.03 -3.24
C ASP A 27 -12.89 23.23 -4.29
N THR A 28 -12.75 24.17 -5.22
CA THR A 28 -13.72 24.42 -6.32
C THR A 28 -13.35 23.73 -7.63
N ALA A 29 -12.27 22.94 -7.64
CA ALA A 29 -11.83 22.23 -8.83
C ALA A 29 -12.91 21.25 -9.34
N LYS A 30 -13.17 21.27 -10.65
CA LYS A 30 -14.13 20.37 -11.29
C LYS A 30 -13.63 18.92 -11.26
N LEU A 31 -14.43 18.02 -10.70
CA LEU A 31 -14.12 16.59 -10.55
C LEU A 31 -14.69 15.76 -11.72
N GLU A 32 -13.97 15.71 -12.83
CA GLU A 32 -14.45 15.08 -14.08
C GLU A 32 -13.61 13.90 -14.57
N LYS A 33 -12.45 13.65 -13.94
CA LYS A 33 -11.52 12.59 -14.33
C LYS A 33 -11.69 11.37 -13.43
N PRO A 34 -12.39 10.31 -13.85
CA PRO A 34 -12.45 9.08 -13.07
C PRO A 34 -11.07 8.41 -13.04
N ILE A 35 -10.55 8.12 -11.85
CA ILE A 35 -9.31 7.37 -11.65
C ILE A 35 -9.61 6.10 -10.85
N SER A 36 -9.09 4.98 -11.37
CA SER A 36 -9.12 3.67 -10.72
C SER A 36 -8.12 3.61 -9.56
N ILE A 37 -8.56 3.08 -8.42
CA ILE A 37 -7.72 2.81 -7.24
C ILE A 37 -7.59 1.30 -7.03
N LEU A 38 -6.37 0.85 -6.72
CA LEU A 38 -6.02 -0.54 -6.41
C LEU A 38 -6.50 -1.52 -7.49
N ASN A 39 -6.17 -1.21 -8.75
CA ASN A 39 -6.55 -1.98 -9.93
C ASN A 39 -8.07 -2.23 -10.03
N LYS A 40 -8.85 -1.15 -10.20
CA LYS A 40 -10.31 -1.16 -10.38
C LYS A 40 -11.06 -1.71 -9.17
N LYS A 41 -10.53 -1.56 -7.95
CA LYS A 41 -11.24 -1.94 -6.73
C LYS A 41 -12.31 -0.92 -6.37
N VAL A 42 -11.98 0.36 -6.48
CA VAL A 42 -12.89 1.51 -6.41
C VAL A 42 -12.46 2.58 -7.39
N PHE A 43 -13.34 3.55 -7.65
CA PHE A 43 -13.06 4.72 -8.48
C PHE A 43 -13.42 6.00 -7.73
N PHE A 44 -12.68 7.08 -8.00
CA PHE A 44 -13.03 8.43 -7.58
C PHE A 44 -12.85 9.39 -8.77
N ASN A 45 -13.59 10.48 -8.76
CA ASN A 45 -13.43 11.57 -9.72
C ASN A 45 -12.47 12.62 -9.16
N PHE A 46 -11.42 12.87 -9.92
CA PHE A 46 -10.39 13.86 -9.62
C PHE A 46 -10.49 15.06 -10.56
N PRO A 47 -9.80 16.18 -10.23
CA PRO A 47 -9.51 17.22 -11.20
C PRO A 47 -8.71 16.68 -12.39
N ALA A 48 -8.85 17.33 -13.54
CA ALA A 48 -8.19 16.92 -14.79
C ALA A 48 -6.66 16.80 -14.67
N SER A 49 -6.04 17.61 -13.79
CA SER A 49 -4.60 17.64 -13.51
C SER A 49 -4.06 16.44 -12.73
N ALA A 50 -4.93 15.58 -12.16
CA ALA A 50 -4.50 14.43 -11.39
C ALA A 50 -3.86 13.36 -12.27
N VAL A 51 -2.71 12.84 -11.87
CA VAL A 51 -1.95 11.83 -12.62
C VAL A 51 -1.64 10.64 -11.73
N VAL A 52 -1.93 9.43 -12.22
CA VAL A 52 -1.43 8.20 -11.59
C VAL A 52 0.07 8.13 -11.84
N SER A 53 0.85 8.18 -10.77
CA SER A 53 2.30 8.24 -10.82
C SER A 53 2.86 7.20 -9.84
N PRO A 54 3.11 5.96 -10.31
CA PRO A 54 3.73 4.92 -9.50
C PRO A 54 5.01 5.44 -8.83
N ARG A 55 5.34 4.91 -7.65
CA ARG A 55 6.60 5.25 -7.00
C ARG A 55 7.75 4.84 -7.93
N VAL A 56 8.76 5.71 -8.01
CA VAL A 56 10.01 5.34 -8.67
C VAL A 56 10.70 4.32 -7.76
N ALA A 57 10.80 3.09 -8.24
CA ALA A 57 11.55 2.05 -7.56
C ALA A 57 13.01 2.10 -8.01
N ASP A 58 13.94 2.09 -7.06
CA ASP A 58 15.38 1.95 -7.36
C ASP A 58 15.65 0.65 -8.14
N ILE A 59 16.79 0.53 -8.81
CA ILE A 59 17.20 -0.66 -9.56
C ILE A 59 17.12 -1.95 -8.71
N MET A 60 17.29 -1.82 -7.39
CA MET A 60 17.23 -2.92 -6.42
C MET A 60 15.83 -3.22 -5.85
N ALA A 61 14.82 -2.42 -6.17
CA ALA A 61 13.46 -2.58 -5.66
C ALA A 61 12.50 -2.94 -6.78
N ALA A 62 11.67 -3.96 -6.59
CA ALA A 62 10.65 -4.35 -7.56
C ALA A 62 9.68 -3.20 -7.88
N ASP A 63 9.11 -3.22 -9.07
CA ASP A 63 8.17 -2.19 -9.48
C ASP A 63 6.90 -2.21 -8.60
N PRO A 64 6.25 -1.05 -8.33
CA PRO A 64 5.04 -1.00 -7.53
C PRO A 64 3.92 -1.86 -8.10
N ASN A 65 3.26 -2.62 -7.24
CA ASN A 65 2.17 -3.50 -7.62
C ASN A 65 0.82 -2.78 -7.53
N GLU A 66 0.14 -2.61 -8.67
CA GLU A 66 -1.16 -1.91 -8.74
C GLU A 66 -2.28 -2.55 -7.91
N ASN A 67 -2.14 -3.84 -7.55
CA ASN A 67 -3.08 -4.51 -6.65
C ASN A 67 -2.85 -4.16 -5.17
N ARG A 68 -1.65 -3.65 -4.85
CA ARG A 68 -1.19 -3.35 -3.48
C ARG A 68 -1.20 -1.87 -3.19
N GLU A 69 -0.83 -1.04 -4.17
CA GLU A 69 -0.77 0.40 -4.02
C GLU A 69 -1.22 1.16 -5.27
N THR A 70 -1.70 2.39 -5.07
CA THR A 70 -1.94 3.35 -6.15
C THR A 70 -1.53 4.72 -5.65
N ARG A 71 -0.68 5.42 -6.43
CA ARG A 71 -0.22 6.76 -6.10
C ARG A 71 -0.71 7.75 -7.15
N ILE A 72 -1.34 8.82 -6.68
CA ILE A 72 -1.86 9.90 -7.52
C ILE A 72 -1.22 11.20 -7.07
N ILE A 73 -0.73 11.99 -8.02
CA ILE A 73 -0.19 13.33 -7.77
C ILE A 73 -1.09 14.36 -8.45
N MET A 74 -1.28 15.48 -7.78
CA MET A 74 -1.79 16.72 -8.35
C MET A 74 -0.82 17.84 -8.01
N ASP A 75 -0.30 18.51 -9.05
CA ASP A 75 0.61 19.65 -8.89
C ASP A 75 -0.10 20.95 -9.30
N ASN A 76 0.14 22.00 -8.52
CA ASN A 76 -0.26 23.38 -8.80
C ASN A 76 0.90 24.33 -8.49
N GLY A 77 1.74 24.60 -9.50
CA GLY A 77 3.00 25.31 -9.29
C GLY A 77 3.93 24.52 -8.38
N LYS A 78 4.28 25.08 -7.21
CA LYS A 78 5.10 24.40 -6.19
C LYS A 78 4.29 23.57 -5.20
N MET A 79 2.98 23.74 -5.19
CA MET A 79 2.09 22.99 -4.30
C MET A 79 1.82 21.62 -4.87
N ARG A 80 1.91 20.60 -4.03
CA ARG A 80 1.69 19.20 -4.40
C ARG A 80 0.74 18.53 -3.42
N LEU A 81 -0.23 17.83 -3.97
CA LEU A 81 -1.13 16.93 -3.27
C LEU A 81 -0.87 15.49 -3.75
N VAL A 82 -0.70 14.56 -2.81
CA VAL A 82 -0.41 13.16 -3.10
C VAL A 82 -1.43 12.28 -2.39
N PHE A 83 -2.11 11.42 -3.14
CA PHE A 83 -2.91 10.33 -2.60
C PHE A 83 -2.09 9.05 -2.69
N PHE A 84 -2.01 8.31 -1.58
CA PHE A 84 -1.35 7.02 -1.53
C PHE A 84 -2.34 5.98 -1.00
N ALA A 85 -2.88 5.20 -1.92
CA ALA A 85 -3.79 4.11 -1.62
C ALA A 85 -3.01 2.81 -1.37
N GLN A 86 -3.43 2.04 -0.39
CA GLN A 86 -2.85 0.75 -0.02
C GLN A 86 -3.92 -0.29 0.29
N GLU A 87 -3.71 -1.52 -0.17
CA GLU A 87 -4.45 -2.68 0.33
C GLU A 87 -3.94 -3.05 1.72
N LEU A 88 -4.84 -3.18 2.70
CA LEU A 88 -4.44 -3.52 4.09
C LEU A 88 -4.41 -5.02 4.35
N PHE A 89 -4.83 -5.84 3.39
CA PHE A 89 -4.89 -7.30 3.52
C PHE A 89 -5.66 -7.74 4.78
N ALA A 90 -6.79 -7.10 5.02
CA ALA A 90 -7.63 -7.35 6.18
C ALA A 90 -9.10 -7.33 5.80
N TYR A 91 -9.90 -8.12 6.51
CA TYR A 91 -11.35 -7.99 6.49
C TYR A 91 -11.81 -6.82 7.35
N SER A 92 -12.94 -6.23 6.99
CA SER A 92 -13.69 -5.34 7.87
C SER A 92 -14.27 -6.20 8.99
N GLY A 93 -13.99 -5.79 10.24
CA GLY A 93 -14.73 -6.27 11.41
C GLY A 93 -16.19 -5.82 11.36
N ASN A 94 -17.00 -6.35 12.28
CA ASN A 94 -18.40 -5.97 12.40
C ASN A 94 -18.58 -4.51 12.87
N SER A 95 -17.59 -3.98 13.59
CA SER A 95 -17.61 -2.66 14.22
C SER A 95 -16.42 -1.81 13.76
N LEU A 96 -16.18 -1.76 12.45
CA LEU A 96 -14.99 -1.13 11.88
C LEU A 96 -14.80 0.32 12.34
N PHE A 97 -15.89 1.10 12.45
CA PHE A 97 -15.81 2.49 12.88
C PHE A 97 -15.41 2.61 14.35
N GLU A 98 -15.99 1.79 15.20
CA GLU A 98 -15.69 1.74 16.63
C GLU A 98 -14.26 1.27 16.87
N ASP A 99 -13.83 0.21 16.17
CA ASP A 99 -12.50 -0.38 16.29
C ASP A 99 -11.40 0.66 16.03
N ILE A 100 -11.50 1.40 14.92
CA ILE A 100 -10.50 2.43 14.59
C ILE A 100 -10.66 3.71 15.41
N SER A 101 -11.86 3.98 15.93
CA SER A 101 -12.08 5.15 16.78
C SER A 101 -11.50 4.96 18.18
N ALA A 102 -11.36 3.72 18.62
CA ALA A 102 -10.70 3.36 19.86
C ALA A 102 -9.16 3.37 19.77
N GLU A 103 -8.59 3.35 18.56
CA GLU A 103 -7.14 3.44 18.37
C GLU A 103 -6.61 4.83 18.77
N ILE A 104 -5.69 4.82 19.73
CA ILE A 104 -4.91 5.99 20.14
C ILE A 104 -3.69 6.07 19.21
N GLU A 105 -3.64 7.11 18.39
CA GLU A 105 -2.51 7.42 17.54
C GLU A 105 -1.74 8.58 18.20
N PRO A 106 -0.64 8.31 18.94
CA PRO A 106 -0.01 9.31 19.81
C PRO A 106 0.51 10.55 19.04
N ASP A 107 0.87 10.36 17.78
CA ASP A 107 1.40 11.42 16.91
C ASP A 107 0.29 12.22 16.19
N PHE A 108 -0.94 11.68 16.17
CA PHE A 108 -2.07 12.27 15.44
C PHE A 108 -3.38 12.11 16.22
N ASN A 109 -3.93 13.22 16.68
CA ASN A 109 -5.34 13.24 17.09
C ASN A 109 -6.20 13.32 15.83
N PHE A 110 -7.07 12.34 15.58
CA PHE A 110 -7.97 12.34 14.42
C PHE A 110 -9.41 12.69 14.80
N THR A 111 -10.04 13.53 14.00
CA THR A 111 -11.50 13.60 13.93
C THR A 111 -11.96 12.59 12.89
N ARG A 112 -12.76 11.60 13.32
CA ARG A 112 -13.25 10.51 12.45
C ARG A 112 -14.75 10.60 12.26
N ARG A 113 -15.22 10.28 11.06
CA ARG A 113 -16.64 10.11 10.78
C ARG A 113 -16.87 9.22 9.56
N ILE A 114 -18.03 8.60 9.52
CA ILE A 114 -18.52 7.91 8.34
C ILE A 114 -18.76 8.95 7.23
N LEU A 115 -18.16 8.75 6.07
CA LEU A 115 -18.36 9.61 4.89
C LEU A 115 -19.41 9.02 3.95
N VAL A 116 -19.31 7.72 3.67
CA VAL A 116 -20.28 6.97 2.86
C VAL A 116 -20.63 5.70 3.60
N ASN A 117 -21.92 5.40 3.69
CA ASN A 117 -22.44 4.13 4.21
C ASN A 117 -23.57 3.64 3.32
N SER A 118 -23.30 2.57 2.58
CA SER A 118 -24.24 1.90 1.68
C SER A 118 -24.07 0.40 1.82
N ASP A 119 -25.00 -0.38 1.28
CA ASP A 119 -25.04 -1.86 1.38
C ASP A 119 -23.75 -2.59 0.97
N SER A 120 -22.81 -1.92 0.29
CA SER A 120 -21.59 -2.54 -0.24
C SER A 120 -20.35 -1.65 -0.21
N LEU A 121 -20.47 -0.42 0.29
CA LEU A 121 -19.34 0.46 0.54
C LEU A 121 -19.57 1.16 1.88
N LEU A 122 -18.58 1.05 2.75
CA LEU A 122 -18.45 1.88 3.94
C LEU A 122 -17.11 2.60 3.86
N THR A 123 -17.11 3.91 4.02
CA THR A 123 -15.89 4.70 4.09
C THR A 123 -15.87 5.55 5.34
N ILE A 124 -14.71 5.61 5.97
CA ILE A 124 -14.48 6.40 7.16
C ILE A 124 -13.36 7.37 6.85
N ILE A 125 -13.66 8.66 6.95
CA ILE A 125 -12.67 9.72 6.79
C ILE A 125 -12.12 10.10 8.17
N SER A 126 -10.81 10.23 8.24
CA SER A 126 -10.05 10.65 9.40
C SER A 126 -9.25 11.89 9.03
N THR A 127 -9.52 13.01 9.69
CA THR A 127 -8.79 14.27 9.49
C THR A 127 -7.94 14.56 10.72
N PRO A 128 -6.63 14.80 10.60
CA PRO A 128 -5.81 15.22 11.73
C PRO A 128 -6.37 16.52 12.34
N SER A 129 -6.55 16.55 13.66
CA SER A 129 -6.87 17.76 14.40
C SER A 129 -5.62 18.61 14.67
N ILE A 130 -4.44 18.02 14.51
CA ILE A 130 -3.13 18.67 14.60
C ILE A 130 -2.33 18.25 13.36
N PHE A 131 -1.76 19.21 12.66
CA PHE A 131 -0.95 18.98 11.48
C PHE A 131 0.53 19.15 11.81
N ASP A 132 1.36 18.17 11.47
CA ASP A 132 2.82 18.32 11.55
C ASP A 132 3.35 19.11 10.36
N SER A 133 3.44 20.42 10.52
CA SER A 133 3.96 21.34 9.50
C SER A 133 5.47 21.24 9.26
N THR A 134 6.20 20.48 10.08
CA THR A 134 7.66 20.30 9.94
C THR A 134 8.01 19.15 9.00
N ALA A 135 7.05 18.24 8.76
CA ALA A 135 7.20 17.13 7.84
C ALA A 135 7.28 17.59 6.37
N SER A 136 8.06 16.87 5.56
CA SER A 136 8.11 17.06 4.11
C SER A 136 6.84 16.58 3.39
N ALA A 137 6.04 15.74 4.06
CA ALA A 137 4.73 15.26 3.63
C ALA A 137 3.75 15.40 4.80
N ILE A 138 2.89 16.41 4.73
CA ILE A 138 1.95 16.79 5.78
C ILE A 138 0.63 16.07 5.51
N LEU A 139 0.24 15.15 6.39
CA LEU A 139 -1.01 14.40 6.26
C LEU A 139 -2.21 15.35 6.41
N VAL A 140 -3.16 15.29 5.47
CA VAL A 140 -4.38 16.11 5.51
C VAL A 140 -5.66 15.31 5.72
N ASN A 141 -5.74 14.11 5.15
CA ASN A 141 -6.87 13.21 5.33
C ASN A 141 -6.42 11.77 5.11
N THR A 142 -7.08 10.86 5.81
CA THR A 142 -7.02 9.43 5.57
C THR A 142 -8.44 8.92 5.30
N LEU A 143 -8.60 8.05 4.30
CA LEU A 143 -9.86 7.37 4.02
C LEU A 143 -9.68 5.86 4.16
N LEU A 144 -10.37 5.25 5.11
CA LEU A 144 -10.55 3.80 5.14
C LEU A 144 -11.76 3.40 4.32
N ILE A 145 -11.62 2.33 3.54
CA ILE A 145 -12.64 1.86 2.59
C ILE A 145 -12.86 0.37 2.82
N LYS A 146 -14.05 0.00 3.28
CA LYS A 146 -14.58 -1.35 3.20
C LYS A 146 -15.21 -1.55 1.82
N SER A 147 -14.63 -2.46 1.04
CA SER A 147 -15.10 -2.82 -0.30
C SER A 147 -16.21 -3.90 -0.27
N PRO A 148 -16.91 -4.15 -1.39
CA PRO A 148 -18.00 -5.14 -1.42
C PRO A 148 -17.60 -6.59 -1.11
N ASP A 149 -16.32 -6.94 -1.25
CA ASP A 149 -15.75 -8.24 -0.85
C ASP A 149 -15.35 -8.28 0.65
N ASN A 150 -15.81 -7.30 1.43
CA ASN A 150 -15.53 -7.13 2.86
C ASN A 150 -14.05 -6.88 3.20
N THR A 151 -13.20 -6.57 2.23
CA THR A 151 -11.79 -6.25 2.47
C THR A 151 -11.58 -4.75 2.70
N VAL A 152 -10.49 -4.39 3.38
CA VAL A 152 -10.18 -3.00 3.74
C VAL A 152 -8.97 -2.49 2.96
N SER A 153 -9.11 -1.26 2.48
CA SER A 153 -8.01 -0.46 1.93
C SER A 153 -7.97 0.91 2.59
N ARG A 154 -6.83 1.58 2.52
CA ARG A 154 -6.62 2.92 3.06
C ARG A 154 -6.12 3.85 1.96
N ILE A 155 -6.51 5.11 2.01
CA ILE A 155 -5.91 6.18 1.20
C ILE A 155 -5.42 7.26 2.16
N ASP A 156 -4.11 7.45 2.23
CA ASP A 156 -3.50 8.55 2.96
C ASP A 156 -3.23 9.70 1.99
N VAL A 157 -3.54 10.92 2.40
CA VAL A 157 -3.41 12.11 1.55
C VAL A 157 -2.48 13.11 2.17
N TYR A 158 -1.46 13.51 1.42
CA TYR A 158 -0.39 14.38 1.88
C TYR A 158 -0.30 15.64 1.02
N ILE A 159 0.07 16.75 1.66
CA ILE A 159 0.52 17.96 0.97
C ILE A 159 1.99 18.24 1.29
N ASN A 160 2.68 18.97 0.42
CA ASN A 160 4.03 19.46 0.72
C ASN A 160 3.98 20.80 1.51
N PRO A 161 5.10 21.25 2.11
CA PRO A 161 5.13 22.49 2.91
C PRO A 161 4.64 23.73 2.16
N ASP A 162 4.89 23.86 0.86
CA ASP A 162 4.42 24.99 0.04
C ASP A 162 2.89 25.12 0.03
N ALA A 163 2.17 24.00 0.20
CA ALA A 163 0.71 23.95 0.21
C ALA A 163 0.10 24.14 1.60
N TYR A 164 0.90 24.19 2.67
CA TYR A 164 0.41 24.17 4.05
C TYR A 164 -0.49 25.36 4.41
N THR A 165 -0.22 26.53 3.84
CA THR A 165 -1.04 27.74 4.04
C THR A 165 -2.47 27.59 3.52
N GLN A 166 -2.73 26.61 2.65
CA GLN A 166 -4.03 26.28 2.06
C GLN A 166 -4.55 24.92 2.52
N LYS A 167 -4.01 24.34 3.61
CA LYS A 167 -4.36 22.98 4.06
C LYS A 167 -5.87 22.77 4.22
N GLU A 168 -6.62 23.76 4.70
CA GLU A 168 -8.08 23.67 4.84
C GLU A 168 -8.79 23.51 3.49
N GLU A 169 -8.28 24.14 2.43
CA GLU A 169 -8.81 23.95 1.06
C GLU A 169 -8.50 22.54 0.55
N TYR A 170 -7.30 22.02 0.83
CA TYR A 170 -6.94 20.64 0.48
C TYR A 170 -7.74 19.60 1.27
N VAL A 171 -8.04 19.84 2.55
CA VAL A 171 -8.95 19.00 3.34
C VAL A 171 -10.33 18.94 2.67
N ARG A 172 -10.90 20.08 2.26
CA ARG A 172 -12.19 20.11 1.57
C ARG A 172 -12.16 19.48 0.18
N LEU A 173 -11.13 19.75 -0.61
CA LEU A 173 -10.94 19.14 -1.94
C LEU A 173 -10.88 17.61 -1.84
N THR A 174 -10.09 17.09 -0.91
CA THR A 174 -9.91 15.64 -0.76
C THR A 174 -11.18 14.97 -0.27
N GLU A 175 -11.93 15.60 0.64
CA GLU A 175 -13.27 15.16 1.00
C GLU A 175 -14.24 15.15 -0.19
N ASN A 176 -14.24 16.22 -1.01
CA ASN A 176 -15.07 16.29 -2.21
C ASN A 176 -14.74 15.14 -3.19
N ILE A 177 -13.46 14.86 -3.40
CA ILE A 177 -13.00 13.70 -4.19
C ILE A 177 -13.52 12.41 -3.56
N PHE A 178 -13.36 12.21 -2.26
CA PHE A 178 -13.79 10.98 -1.58
C PHE A 178 -15.31 10.76 -1.63
N ASN A 179 -16.11 11.83 -1.60
CA ASN A 179 -17.57 11.75 -1.78
C ASN A 179 -17.98 11.22 -3.18
N THR A 180 -17.09 11.27 -4.17
CA THR A 180 -17.36 10.72 -5.51
C THR A 180 -17.10 9.21 -5.63
N ILE A 181 -16.79 8.53 -4.52
CA ILE A 181 -16.47 7.11 -4.53
C ILE A 181 -17.54 6.28 -5.25
N SER A 182 -17.09 5.39 -6.11
CA SER A 182 -17.93 4.38 -6.74
C SER A 182 -17.27 3.01 -6.71
N LYS A 183 -18.10 1.97 -6.73
CA LYS A 183 -17.65 0.57 -6.68
C LYS A 183 -16.86 0.25 -7.94
N GLY A 184 -15.74 -0.43 -7.76
CA GLY A 184 -15.03 -1.03 -8.88
C GLY A 184 -15.48 -2.46 -9.18
N THR A 185 -14.83 -3.07 -10.16
CA THR A 185 -15.12 -4.44 -10.62
C THR A 185 -14.22 -5.49 -10.00
N ARG A 186 -13.03 -5.11 -9.51
CA ARG A 186 -12.09 -6.05 -8.89
C ARG A 186 -12.63 -6.53 -7.54
N ARG A 187 -12.56 -7.84 -7.34
CA ARG A 187 -12.84 -8.53 -6.08
C ARG A 187 -11.67 -9.45 -5.78
N ILE A 188 -11.34 -9.59 -4.50
CA ILE A 188 -10.25 -10.47 -4.10
C ILE A 188 -10.81 -11.87 -3.88
N ASN A 189 -10.32 -12.83 -4.67
CA ASN A 189 -10.67 -14.23 -4.46
C ASN A 189 -9.87 -14.78 -3.29
N LEU A 190 -10.56 -15.06 -2.18
CA LEU A 190 -9.98 -15.61 -0.96
C LEU A 190 -10.50 -17.01 -0.64
N ALA A 191 -11.22 -17.64 -1.59
CA ALA A 191 -11.57 -19.05 -1.47
C ALA A 191 -10.31 -19.92 -1.61
N PRO A 192 -10.30 -21.13 -1.01
CA PRO A 192 -9.28 -22.13 -1.29
C PRO A 192 -9.20 -22.39 -2.80
N ARG A 193 -7.99 -22.33 -3.35
CA ARG A 193 -7.79 -22.47 -4.80
C ARG A 193 -6.40 -22.94 -5.13
N VAL A 194 -6.26 -23.45 -6.34
CA VAL A 194 -4.95 -23.66 -6.96
C VAL A 194 -4.72 -22.55 -7.97
N GLU A 195 -3.59 -21.89 -7.90
CA GLU A 195 -3.25 -20.75 -8.76
C GLU A 195 -1.86 -20.94 -9.35
N SER A 196 -1.72 -20.75 -10.66
CA SER A 196 -0.41 -20.81 -11.33
C SER A 196 0.14 -19.41 -11.55
N GLN A 197 1.40 -19.18 -11.22
CA GLN A 197 2.10 -17.93 -11.51
C GLN A 197 3.40 -18.19 -12.28
N LYS A 198 3.67 -17.35 -13.28
CA LYS A 198 4.87 -17.44 -14.10
C LYS A 198 6.11 -17.17 -13.23
N ILE A 199 7.16 -17.97 -13.39
CA ILE A 199 8.48 -17.68 -12.81
C ILE A 199 9.18 -16.68 -13.74
N PHE A 200 9.75 -15.62 -13.18
CA PHE A 200 10.41 -14.58 -13.97
C PHE A 200 11.51 -15.16 -14.87
N GLY A 201 11.62 -14.65 -16.10
CA GLY A 201 12.66 -15.07 -17.05
C GLY A 201 12.49 -16.44 -17.71
N VAL A 202 11.62 -17.31 -17.20
CA VAL A 202 11.48 -18.71 -17.67
C VAL A 202 10.07 -19.05 -18.15
N ALA A 203 9.93 -20.21 -18.80
CA ALA A 203 8.64 -20.74 -19.25
C ALA A 203 7.84 -21.39 -18.11
N ASP A 204 8.55 -21.97 -17.14
CA ASP A 204 7.98 -22.68 -16.00
C ASP A 204 7.14 -21.75 -15.11
N LYS A 205 6.25 -22.38 -14.33
CA LYS A 205 5.33 -21.70 -13.41
C LYS A 205 5.36 -22.35 -12.04
N PHE A 206 5.19 -21.56 -10.99
CA PHE A 206 4.79 -22.08 -9.70
C PHE A 206 3.30 -22.40 -9.70
N LEU A 207 2.96 -23.53 -9.11
CA LEU A 207 1.59 -23.90 -8.77
C LEU A 207 1.42 -23.78 -7.26
N PHE A 208 0.61 -22.82 -6.82
CA PHE A 208 0.31 -22.57 -5.43
C PHE A 208 -1.02 -23.22 -5.05
N GLU A 209 -1.00 -24.11 -4.07
CA GLU A 209 -2.22 -24.61 -3.41
C GLU A 209 -2.53 -23.69 -2.22
N LEU A 210 -3.34 -22.66 -2.48
CA LEU A 210 -3.63 -21.60 -1.51
C LEU A 210 -4.83 -21.99 -0.63
N PRO A 211 -4.66 -22.01 0.70
CA PRO A 211 -5.78 -22.13 1.62
C PRO A 211 -6.69 -20.89 1.55
N LYS A 212 -7.84 -20.99 2.23
CA LYS A 212 -8.73 -19.84 2.43
C LYS A 212 -7.96 -18.66 3.03
N ASP A 213 -8.32 -17.45 2.63
CA ASP A 213 -7.79 -16.17 3.11
C ASP A 213 -6.34 -15.87 2.67
N TYR A 214 -5.71 -16.69 1.83
CA TYR A 214 -4.39 -16.38 1.27
C TYR A 214 -4.47 -15.75 -0.12
N TYR A 215 -3.58 -14.78 -0.35
CA TYR A 215 -3.46 -14.04 -1.60
C TYR A 215 -2.00 -13.96 -2.02
N VAL A 216 -1.73 -14.19 -3.32
CA VAL A 216 -0.41 -14.08 -3.90
C VAL A 216 -0.31 -12.75 -4.64
N THR A 217 0.79 -12.04 -4.39
CA THR A 217 1.22 -10.92 -5.22
C THR A 217 2.57 -11.26 -5.84
N VAL A 218 2.78 -10.79 -7.07
CA VAL A 218 4.03 -10.97 -7.80
C VAL A 218 4.55 -9.58 -8.08
N ASP A 219 5.77 -9.32 -7.61
CA ASP A 219 6.52 -8.10 -7.90
C ASP A 219 7.73 -8.51 -8.76
N GLU A 220 7.99 -7.84 -9.88
CA GLU A 220 9.06 -8.20 -10.83
C GLU A 220 9.96 -7.00 -11.11
N LYS A 221 11.20 -7.29 -11.54
CA LYS A 221 12.16 -6.32 -12.08
C LYS A 221 13.04 -7.01 -13.13
N TYR A 222 13.98 -6.27 -13.74
CA TYR A 222 14.74 -6.69 -14.93
C TYR A 222 15.43 -8.06 -14.82
N ASP A 223 15.81 -8.52 -13.63
CA ASP A 223 16.54 -9.77 -13.39
C ASP A 223 15.95 -10.67 -12.29
N PHE A 224 14.78 -10.32 -11.73
CA PHE A 224 14.17 -11.13 -10.66
C PHE A 224 12.64 -11.00 -10.55
N GLY A 225 12.05 -12.00 -9.91
CA GLY A 225 10.65 -12.00 -9.48
C GLY A 225 10.52 -12.33 -7.99
N VAL A 226 9.53 -11.74 -7.32
CA VAL A 226 9.23 -11.96 -5.90
C VAL A 226 7.75 -12.28 -5.73
N PHE A 227 7.46 -13.49 -5.27
CA PHE A 227 6.13 -13.91 -4.86
C PHE A 227 5.94 -13.62 -3.38
N LYS A 228 4.90 -12.87 -3.03
CA LYS A 228 4.50 -12.61 -1.66
C LYS A 228 3.14 -13.24 -1.43
N ILE A 229 3.09 -14.27 -0.59
CA ILE A 229 1.86 -14.90 -0.15
C ILE A 229 1.49 -14.30 1.21
N THR A 230 0.38 -13.58 1.23
CA THR A 230 -0.11 -12.84 2.41
C THR A 230 -1.45 -13.43 2.87
N LYS A 231 -1.60 -13.61 4.18
CA LYS A 231 -2.87 -14.00 4.79
C LYS A 231 -3.71 -12.76 5.08
N TYR A 232 -4.98 -12.79 4.71
CA TYR A 232 -5.94 -11.77 5.10
C TYR A 232 -6.23 -11.86 6.59
N LYS A 233 -5.97 -10.77 7.29
CA LYS A 233 -6.29 -10.60 8.71
C LYS A 233 -7.79 -10.63 8.95
N LYS A 234 -8.21 -11.14 10.10
CA LYS A 234 -9.64 -11.25 10.45
C LYS A 234 -10.27 -9.87 10.75
N SER A 235 -9.47 -8.92 11.21
CA SER A 235 -9.83 -7.52 11.42
C SER A 235 -8.58 -6.64 11.27
N LEU A 236 -8.74 -5.32 11.25
CA LEU A 236 -7.61 -4.37 11.29
C LEU A 236 -6.81 -4.46 12.60
N THR A 237 -7.50 -4.79 13.69
CA THR A 237 -6.91 -4.93 15.03
C THR A 237 -6.15 -6.24 15.24
N ASP A 238 -6.21 -7.16 14.26
CA ASP A 238 -5.41 -8.39 14.31
C ASP A 238 -3.92 -8.07 14.10
N THR A 239 -3.16 -8.24 15.17
CA THR A 239 -1.72 -8.00 15.20
C THR A 239 -0.90 -9.17 14.67
N THR A 240 -1.55 -10.27 14.28
CA THR A 240 -0.85 -11.40 13.65
C THR A 240 -0.26 -10.94 12.32
N TYR A 241 1.06 -11.04 12.17
CA TYR A 241 1.71 -10.87 10.86
C TYR A 241 2.07 -12.22 10.28
N THR A 242 1.93 -12.34 8.96
CA THR A 242 2.15 -13.59 8.25
C THR A 242 2.68 -13.26 6.86
N SER A 243 3.88 -13.74 6.57
CA SER A 243 4.54 -13.50 5.29
C SER A 243 5.21 -14.77 4.81
N ILE A 244 4.92 -15.19 3.57
CA ILE A 244 5.80 -16.05 2.80
C ILE A 244 6.32 -15.22 1.64
N THR A 245 7.64 -15.18 1.49
CA THR A 245 8.30 -14.54 0.37
C THR A 245 9.11 -15.58 -0.39
N ILE A 246 8.96 -15.62 -1.71
CA ILE A 246 9.77 -16.45 -2.61
C ILE A 246 10.40 -15.52 -3.63
N TYR A 247 11.70 -15.29 -3.49
CA TYR A 247 12.50 -14.61 -4.51
C TYR A 247 13.00 -15.61 -5.53
N THR A 248 13.02 -15.20 -6.80
CA THR A 248 13.54 -15.94 -7.94
C THR A 248 14.51 -15.04 -8.70
N GLY A 249 15.79 -15.42 -8.74
CA GLY A 249 16.83 -14.66 -9.43
C GLY A 249 18.23 -15.16 -9.08
N HIS A 250 19.24 -14.34 -9.36
CA HIS A 250 20.65 -14.74 -9.26
C HIS A 250 21.37 -14.14 -8.03
N HIS A 251 20.74 -13.19 -7.34
CA HIS A 251 21.38 -12.40 -6.27
C HIS A 251 20.51 -12.29 -5.01
N PRO A 252 20.08 -13.42 -4.41
CA PRO A 252 19.29 -13.36 -3.19
C PRO A 252 20.10 -12.85 -2.00
N SER A 253 19.40 -12.30 -0.99
CA SER A 253 19.96 -11.90 0.29
C SER A 253 19.11 -12.45 1.42
N TYR A 254 19.74 -12.98 2.47
CA TYR A 254 19.03 -13.53 3.62
C TYR A 254 18.37 -12.44 4.45
N PHE A 255 17.15 -12.71 4.93
CA PHE A 255 16.38 -11.77 5.75
C PHE A 255 16.89 -11.69 7.19
N HIS A 256 17.43 -12.78 7.77
CA HIS A 256 17.87 -12.78 9.17
C HIS A 256 18.87 -11.66 9.50
N LYS A 257 19.66 -11.22 8.52
CA LYS A 257 20.63 -10.12 8.66
C LYS A 257 19.94 -8.78 8.92
N GLU A 258 18.78 -8.54 8.32
CA GLU A 258 17.96 -7.33 8.52
C GLU A 258 17.41 -7.23 9.94
N TYR A 259 17.29 -8.39 10.61
CA TYR A 259 16.85 -8.51 11.99
C TYR A 259 18.01 -8.66 13.00
N GLY A 260 19.26 -8.44 12.57
CA GLY A 260 20.43 -8.49 13.45
C GLY A 260 20.80 -9.91 13.95
N TYR A 261 20.27 -10.95 13.29
CA TYR A 261 20.69 -12.32 13.56
C TYR A 261 21.88 -12.72 12.68
N THR A 262 22.54 -13.79 13.10
CA THR A 262 23.64 -14.46 12.39
C THR A 262 23.29 -15.94 12.27
N GLU A 263 23.76 -16.63 11.23
CA GLU A 263 23.34 -18.01 10.90
C GLU A 263 23.53 -19.01 12.05
N ASP A 264 24.57 -18.83 12.89
CA ASP A 264 24.84 -19.67 14.07
C ASP A 264 23.70 -19.65 15.12
N LYS A 265 22.83 -18.62 15.10
CA LYS A 265 21.65 -18.54 15.94
C LYS A 265 20.47 -19.37 15.42
N ALA A 266 20.56 -19.90 14.21
CA ALA A 266 19.49 -20.68 13.60
C ALA A 266 19.47 -22.13 14.10
N VAL A 267 18.29 -22.64 14.38
CA VAL A 267 18.07 -24.08 14.53
C VAL A 267 17.82 -24.67 13.15
N LYS A 268 18.64 -25.65 12.74
CA LYS A 268 18.39 -26.37 11.47
C LYS A 268 17.17 -27.28 11.62
N THR A 269 16.19 -27.12 10.75
CA THR A 269 14.97 -27.96 10.72
C THR A 269 14.75 -28.55 9.34
N LYS A 270 14.29 -29.80 9.27
CA LYS A 270 13.98 -30.47 8.01
C LYS A 270 12.60 -30.05 7.50
N GLY A 271 12.44 -29.99 6.18
CA GLY A 271 11.16 -29.78 5.51
C GLY A 271 11.29 -30.06 4.01
N LYS A 272 10.35 -29.54 3.21
CA LYS A 272 10.40 -29.68 1.76
C LYS A 272 10.11 -28.36 1.03
N PHE A 273 10.59 -28.27 -0.21
CA PHE A 273 10.17 -27.26 -1.18
C PHE A 273 10.32 -27.84 -2.58
N LEU A 274 9.34 -27.60 -3.46
CA LEU A 274 9.30 -28.18 -4.81
C LEU A 274 9.49 -29.71 -4.80
N GLN A 275 8.92 -30.37 -3.79
CA GLN A 275 9.02 -31.82 -3.54
C GLN A 275 10.43 -32.34 -3.16
N ALA A 276 11.45 -31.48 -3.10
CA ALA A 276 12.79 -31.82 -2.64
C ALA A 276 12.96 -31.55 -1.14
N PRO A 277 13.79 -32.32 -0.42
CA PRO A 277 14.11 -32.05 0.98
C PRO A 277 14.91 -30.75 1.12
N VAL A 278 14.62 -29.97 2.16
CA VAL A 278 15.31 -28.70 2.47
C VAL A 278 15.67 -28.66 3.96
N ASP A 279 16.87 -28.16 4.23
CA ASP A 279 17.35 -27.87 5.59
C ASP A 279 17.13 -26.38 5.87
N TRP A 280 16.04 -26.06 6.53
CA TRP A 280 15.65 -24.70 6.85
C TRP A 280 16.49 -24.13 7.99
N LEU A 281 16.94 -22.88 7.84
CA LEU A 281 17.40 -22.05 8.95
C LEU A 281 16.17 -21.54 9.70
N TYR A 282 15.98 -21.96 10.96
CA TYR A 282 14.86 -21.52 11.78
C TYR A 282 15.32 -20.67 12.95
N PHE A 283 15.07 -19.36 12.86
CA PHE A 283 15.29 -18.38 13.91
C PHE A 283 14.03 -18.25 14.77
N LYS A 284 14.22 -18.29 16.10
CA LYS A 284 13.16 -18.20 17.09
C LYS A 284 13.57 -17.24 18.18
N ASP A 285 12.77 -16.21 18.39
CA ASP A 285 12.90 -15.26 19.49
C ASP A 285 11.52 -15.12 20.15
N GLU A 286 11.24 -16.05 21.06
CA GLU A 286 9.96 -16.12 21.76
C GLU A 286 9.66 -14.86 22.59
N PRO A 287 10.63 -14.26 23.32
CA PRO A 287 10.39 -13.00 24.03
C PRO A 287 9.93 -11.84 23.12
N GLN A 288 10.43 -11.79 21.89
CA GLN A 288 10.05 -10.76 20.92
C GLN A 288 8.89 -11.17 19.99
N ASN A 289 8.31 -12.37 20.20
CA ASN A 289 7.33 -12.95 19.29
C ASN A 289 7.81 -12.86 17.83
N PHE A 290 9.00 -13.40 17.55
CA PHE A 290 9.58 -13.40 16.21
C PHE A 290 10.00 -14.81 15.80
N PHE A 291 9.49 -15.24 14.65
CA PHE A 291 9.76 -16.56 14.09
C PHE A 291 10.02 -16.42 12.59
N LEU A 292 11.21 -16.83 12.14
CA LEU A 292 11.64 -16.78 10.75
C LEU A 292 12.22 -18.14 10.32
N LYS A 293 11.65 -18.74 9.29
CA LYS A 293 12.28 -19.85 8.57
C LYS A 293 12.70 -19.37 7.19
N GLU A 294 13.94 -19.59 6.80
CA GLU A 294 14.38 -19.26 5.46
C GLU A 294 15.47 -20.20 4.90
N GLN A 295 15.59 -20.25 3.58
CA GLN A 295 16.69 -20.94 2.90
C GLN A 295 16.88 -20.47 1.45
N PHE A 296 18.12 -20.55 0.97
CA PHE A 296 18.48 -20.49 -0.45
C PHE A 296 18.50 -21.89 -1.04
N ILE A 297 17.80 -22.07 -2.14
CA ILE A 297 17.57 -23.36 -2.78
C ILE A 297 18.00 -23.23 -4.25
N PRO A 298 19.10 -23.89 -4.66
CA PRO A 298 19.49 -23.96 -6.06
C PRO A 298 18.38 -24.58 -6.90
N ALA A 299 18.10 -23.98 -8.05
CA ALA A 299 17.01 -24.39 -8.93
C ALA A 299 17.49 -24.59 -10.38
N ASP A 300 18.66 -25.20 -10.56
CA ASP A 300 19.27 -25.50 -11.87
C ASP A 300 18.37 -26.33 -12.81
N ALA A 301 17.40 -27.06 -12.25
CA ALA A 301 16.41 -27.82 -13.01
C ALA A 301 15.36 -26.93 -13.70
N ILE A 302 15.15 -25.70 -13.23
CA ILE A 302 14.28 -24.68 -13.82
C ILE A 302 15.10 -23.85 -14.81
N GLU A 303 16.18 -23.25 -14.31
CA GLU A 303 17.13 -22.49 -15.09
C GLU A 303 18.51 -22.60 -14.43
N LYS A 304 19.54 -22.84 -15.25
CA LYS A 304 20.91 -23.00 -14.77
C LYS A 304 21.36 -21.74 -14.02
N GLY A 305 21.80 -21.90 -12.77
CA GLY A 305 22.25 -20.79 -11.93
C GLY A 305 21.14 -20.05 -11.19
N LEU A 306 19.86 -20.39 -11.41
CA LEU A 306 18.75 -19.79 -10.68
C LEU A 306 18.80 -20.18 -9.20
N ILE A 307 18.61 -19.20 -8.32
CA ILE A 307 18.48 -19.42 -6.89
C ILE A 307 17.10 -18.97 -6.43
N LEU A 308 16.46 -19.82 -5.64
CA LEU A 308 15.21 -19.50 -4.97
C LEU A 308 15.52 -19.15 -3.52
N HIS A 309 15.09 -17.99 -3.04
CA HIS A 309 15.11 -17.69 -1.61
C HIS A 309 13.70 -17.72 -1.08
N VAL A 310 13.44 -18.67 -0.19
CA VAL A 310 12.14 -18.83 0.46
C VAL A 310 12.27 -18.39 1.90
N ALA A 311 11.41 -17.47 2.33
CA ALA A 311 11.33 -16.98 3.70
C ALA A 311 9.88 -17.05 4.20
N MET A 312 9.69 -17.52 5.42
CA MET A 312 8.42 -17.60 6.15
C MET A 312 8.57 -16.88 7.47
N LEU A 313 7.74 -15.88 7.73
CA LEU A 313 7.88 -14.96 8.84
C LEU A 313 6.52 -14.75 9.54
N SER A 314 6.51 -14.88 10.87
CA SER A 314 5.32 -14.68 11.72
C SER A 314 5.68 -14.26 13.15
N ASN A 315 4.77 -13.58 13.85
CA ASN A 315 4.84 -13.38 15.30
C ASN A 315 4.25 -14.52 16.14
N LYS A 316 3.78 -15.58 15.49
CA LYS A 316 3.20 -16.74 16.15
C LYS A 316 3.84 -18.01 15.63
N LYS A 317 4.26 -18.88 16.55
CA LYS A 317 4.96 -20.13 16.24
C LYS A 317 4.09 -21.09 15.43
N GLU A 318 2.84 -21.26 15.83
CA GLU A 318 1.86 -22.13 15.16
C GLU A 318 1.56 -21.68 13.73
N VAL A 319 1.67 -20.38 13.46
CA VAL A 319 1.51 -19.83 12.11
C VAL A 319 2.71 -20.22 11.23
N ILE A 320 3.94 -20.28 11.74
CA ILE A 320 5.08 -20.77 10.94
C ILE A 320 4.88 -22.22 10.47
N GLU A 321 4.23 -23.05 11.27
CA GLU A 321 3.90 -24.42 10.87
C GLU A 321 2.82 -24.46 9.77
N GLU A 322 1.82 -23.57 9.86
CA GLU A 322 0.85 -23.34 8.78
C GLU A 322 1.55 -22.90 7.49
N LEU A 323 2.44 -21.91 7.55
CA LEU A 323 3.18 -21.43 6.38
C LEU A 323 4.10 -22.51 5.79
N SER A 324 4.72 -23.33 6.65
CA SER A 324 5.55 -24.45 6.19
C SER A 324 4.73 -25.41 5.31
N LYS A 325 3.48 -25.71 5.68
CA LYS A 325 2.59 -26.58 4.88
C LYS A 325 2.25 -25.96 3.52
N ILE A 326 2.05 -24.64 3.46
CA ILE A 326 1.80 -23.94 2.20
C ILE A 326 3.05 -23.98 1.32
N VAL A 327 4.24 -23.74 1.88
CA VAL A 327 5.50 -23.82 1.13
C VAL A 327 5.76 -25.23 0.60
N GLU A 328 5.49 -26.25 1.41
CA GLU A 328 5.68 -27.66 1.04
C GLU A 328 4.73 -28.15 -0.06
N SER A 329 3.57 -27.50 -0.25
CA SER A 329 2.63 -27.85 -1.32
C SER A 329 2.96 -27.23 -2.67
N ILE A 330 3.89 -26.28 -2.72
CA ILE A 330 4.27 -25.59 -3.97
C ILE A 330 4.97 -26.55 -4.92
N LYS A 331 4.56 -26.50 -6.19
CA LYS A 331 5.10 -27.30 -7.28
C LYS A 331 5.57 -26.40 -8.42
N VAL A 332 6.47 -26.92 -9.26
CA VAL A 332 6.78 -26.33 -10.57
C VAL A 332 6.04 -27.10 -11.64
N VAL A 333 5.45 -26.39 -12.60
CA VAL A 333 4.82 -26.94 -13.79
C VAL A 333 5.41 -26.26 -15.04
N LYS A 334 5.48 -27.00 -16.14
CA LYS A 334 5.98 -26.51 -17.43
C LYS A 334 4.94 -25.71 -18.20
#